data_AF-A0A7W9JEZ7-F1
#
_entry.id   AF-A0A7W9JEZ7-F1
#
_cell.length_a   1.000
_cell.length_b   1.000
_cell.length_c   1.000
_cell.angle_alpha   90.00
_cell.angle_beta   90.00
_cell.angle_gamma   90.00
#
_symmetry.space_group_name_H-M   'P 1'
#
loop_
_entity.id
_entity.type
_entity.pdbx_description
1 polymer ?
#
loop_
_entity_poly.entity_id
_entity_poly.type
_entity_poly.pdbx_seq_one_letter_code
_entity_poly.pdbx_strand_id
1 'polypeptide(L)'
;MTSRKTPEARRAEAARRRAKRVAARQRREGRSGRQWDFDGVLYLVVGCVALAFGCWLARDVYYLQHRGEVVPATVLHKTNGKNERIDVRYTTKAGETIEDSTTNFVDATVGGTIDVVYDPQEPTRMQATDWGYDYVLPGLVGAFGIGFLAYGPSRFRTRGWYS
;
A
#
# COMPACT_ATOMS: atom_id res chain seq x y z
N MET A 1 -16.82 -71.33 24.09
CA MET A 1 -17.86 -70.68 24.93
C MET A 1 -17.84 -69.17 24.70
N THR A 2 -18.70 -68.66 23.83
CA THR A 2 -18.85 -67.21 23.58
C THR A 2 -19.83 -66.63 24.60
N SER A 3 -19.29 -65.98 25.62
CA SER A 3 -20.08 -65.29 26.65
C SER A 3 -20.95 -64.22 26.00
N ARG A 4 -22.27 -64.45 25.98
CA ARG A 4 -23.25 -63.48 25.48
C ARG A 4 -23.35 -62.34 26.50
N LYS A 5 -22.72 -61.21 26.19
CA LYS A 5 -22.89 -59.95 26.93
C LYS A 5 -24.38 -59.65 27.11
N THR A 6 -24.77 -59.33 28.34
CA THR A 6 -26.13 -58.93 28.72
C THR A 6 -26.58 -57.67 27.92
N PRO A 7 -27.89 -57.51 27.67
CA PRO A 7 -28.43 -56.37 26.91
C PRO A 7 -28.00 -55.00 27.48
N GLU A 8 -27.88 -54.90 28.80
CA GLU A 8 -27.46 -53.68 29.50
C GLU A 8 -26.01 -53.30 29.22
N ALA A 9 -25.10 -54.28 29.19
CA ALA A 9 -23.70 -54.04 28.86
C ALA A 9 -23.55 -53.49 27.43
N ARG A 10 -24.38 -53.95 26.48
CA ARG A 10 -24.40 -53.43 25.10
C ARG A 10 -24.90 -51.99 25.02
N ARG A 11 -25.92 -51.62 25.82
CA ARG A 11 -26.46 -50.25 25.88
C ARG A 11 -25.45 -49.28 26.48
N ALA A 12 -24.77 -49.66 27.57
CA ALA A 12 -23.73 -48.86 28.21
C ALA A 12 -22.53 -48.64 27.27
N GLU A 13 -22.11 -49.67 26.53
CA GLU A 13 -21.03 -49.57 25.55
C GLU A 13 -21.41 -48.63 24.37
N ALA A 14 -22.65 -48.71 23.89
CA ALA A 14 -23.15 -47.83 22.83
C ALA A 14 -23.21 -46.35 23.29
N ALA A 15 -23.65 -46.09 24.51
CA ALA A 15 -23.69 -44.74 25.09
C ALA A 15 -22.29 -44.12 25.20
N ARG A 16 -21.29 -44.89 25.69
CA ARG A 16 -19.89 -44.44 25.76
C ARG A 16 -19.31 -44.12 24.39
N ARG A 17 -19.62 -44.94 23.37
CA ARG A 17 -19.18 -44.68 21.99
C ARG A 17 -19.82 -43.41 21.40
N ARG A 18 -21.10 -43.16 21.68
CA ARG A 18 -21.78 -41.91 21.28
C ARG A 18 -21.16 -40.69 21.97
N ALA A 19 -20.96 -40.74 23.28
CA ALA A 19 -20.34 -39.65 24.04
C ALA A 19 -18.93 -39.32 23.53
N LYS A 20 -18.09 -40.34 23.26
CA LYS A 20 -16.76 -40.13 22.66
C LYS A 20 -16.83 -39.50 21.27
N ARG A 21 -17.79 -39.89 20.43
CA ARG A 21 -17.97 -39.30 19.09
C ARG A 21 -18.42 -37.84 19.17
N VAL A 22 -19.34 -37.51 20.08
CA VAL A 22 -19.79 -36.12 20.30
C VAL A 22 -18.64 -35.27 20.84
N ALA A 23 -17.90 -35.74 21.84
CA ALA A 23 -16.74 -35.02 22.38
C ALA A 23 -15.62 -34.84 21.33
N ALA A 24 -15.39 -35.85 20.48
CA ALA A 24 -14.42 -35.74 19.38
C ALA A 24 -14.88 -34.75 18.30
N ARG A 25 -16.20 -34.67 18.03
CA ARG A 25 -16.77 -33.68 17.11
C ARG A 25 -16.66 -32.27 17.66
N GLN A 26 -17.01 -32.05 18.94
CA GLN A 26 -16.83 -30.77 19.62
C GLN A 26 -15.36 -30.33 19.66
N ARG A 27 -14.41 -31.25 19.87
CA ARG A 27 -12.97 -30.94 19.80
C ARG A 27 -12.49 -30.62 18.39
N ARG A 28 -13.09 -31.21 17.35
CA ARG A 28 -12.79 -30.87 15.95
C ARG A 28 -13.40 -29.52 15.56
N GLU A 29 -14.63 -29.24 15.98
CA GLU A 29 -15.29 -27.95 15.76
C GLU A 29 -14.56 -26.83 16.52
N GLY A 30 -14.05 -27.07 17.74
CA GLY A 30 -13.22 -26.10 18.48
C GLY A 30 -11.77 -25.94 17.98
N ARG A 31 -11.24 -26.88 17.16
CA ARG A 31 -9.92 -26.75 16.51
C ARG A 31 -9.99 -26.27 15.06
N SER A 32 -11.16 -26.38 14.45
CA SER A 32 -11.47 -25.90 13.10
C SER A 32 -11.81 -24.43 13.17
N GLY A 33 -10.80 -23.56 13.03
CA GLY A 33 -11.11 -22.16 12.77
C GLY A 33 -10.11 -21.13 13.27
N ARG A 34 -8.84 -21.47 13.49
CA ARG A 34 -7.79 -20.44 13.36
C ARG A 34 -7.59 -20.17 11.86
N GLN A 35 -8.67 -19.80 11.18
CA GLN A 35 -8.57 -19.09 9.90
C GLN A 35 -7.80 -17.84 10.26
N TRP A 36 -6.56 -17.77 9.77
CA TRP A 36 -5.81 -16.54 9.80
C TRP A 36 -6.73 -15.49 9.18
N ASP A 37 -6.99 -14.41 9.90
CA ASP A 37 -7.81 -13.31 9.39
C ASP A 37 -6.97 -12.61 8.32
N PHE A 38 -6.89 -13.25 7.15
CA PHE A 38 -6.12 -12.81 6.00
C PHE A 38 -6.55 -11.40 5.59
N ASP A 39 -7.82 -11.06 5.82
CA ASP A 39 -8.35 -9.72 5.62
C ASP A 39 -7.59 -8.71 6.50
N GLY A 40 -7.49 -8.97 7.80
CA GLY A 40 -6.78 -8.09 8.74
C GLY A 40 -5.28 -7.92 8.41
N VAL A 41 -4.62 -9.00 8.00
CA VAL A 41 -3.21 -8.95 7.55
C VAL A 41 -3.09 -8.15 6.25
N LEU A 42 -4.02 -8.34 5.30
CA LEU A 42 -4.04 -7.61 4.04
C LEU A 42 -4.21 -6.10 4.26
N TYR A 43 -5.15 -5.68 5.13
CA TYR A 43 -5.32 -4.26 5.49
C TYR A 43 -4.06 -3.66 6.07
N LEU A 44 -3.35 -4.40 6.93
CA LEU A 44 -2.11 -3.94 7.54
C LEU A 44 -1.01 -3.78 6.49
N VAL A 45 -0.85 -4.76 5.60
CA VAL A 45 0.14 -4.69 4.50
C VAL A 45 -0.16 -3.52 3.58
N VAL A 46 -1.41 -3.34 3.14
CA VAL A 46 -1.81 -2.23 2.27
C VAL A 46 -1.57 -0.88 2.95
N GLY A 47 -1.91 -0.76 4.24
CA GLY A 47 -1.66 0.45 5.01
C GLY A 47 -0.18 0.81 5.12
N CYS A 48 0.67 -0.19 5.40
CA CYS A 48 2.12 0.00 5.45
C CYS A 48 2.71 0.42 4.10
N VAL A 49 2.29 -0.22 3.00
CA VAL A 49 2.75 0.11 1.64
C VAL A 49 2.33 1.53 1.26
N ALA A 50 1.07 1.90 1.51
CA ALA A 50 0.56 3.25 1.24
C ALA A 50 1.32 4.30 2.04
N LEU A 51 1.57 4.07 3.34
CA LEU A 51 2.37 4.98 4.17
C LEU A 51 3.81 5.13 3.67
N ALA A 52 4.48 4.02 3.35
CA ALA A 52 5.83 4.05 2.83
C ALA A 52 5.91 4.84 1.52
N PHE A 53 4.94 4.64 0.62
CA PHE A 53 4.83 5.39 -0.63
C PHE A 53 4.55 6.88 -0.39
N GLY A 54 3.64 7.22 0.53
CA GLY A 54 3.39 8.61 0.92
C GLY A 54 4.62 9.30 1.51
N CYS A 55 5.38 8.62 2.37
CA CYS A 55 6.65 9.12 2.91
C CYS A 55 7.70 9.32 1.82
N TRP A 56 7.77 8.43 0.83
CA TRP A 56 8.66 8.58 -0.32
C TRP A 56 8.30 9.82 -1.14
N LEU A 57 7.03 10.01 -1.50
CA LEU A 57 6.57 11.22 -2.19
C LEU A 57 6.84 12.50 -1.40
N ALA A 58 6.59 12.51 -0.08
CA ALA A 58 6.86 13.66 0.78
C ALA A 58 8.36 13.99 0.83
N ARG A 59 9.21 12.96 0.84
CA ARG A 59 10.67 13.13 0.79
C ARG A 59 11.11 13.73 -0.54
N ASP A 60 10.48 13.34 -1.64
CA ASP A 60 10.77 13.89 -2.97
C ASP A 60 10.47 15.38 -3.05
N VAL A 61 9.28 15.78 -2.60
CA VAL A 61 8.90 17.20 -2.50
C VAL A 61 9.82 17.96 -1.56
N TYR A 62 10.18 17.36 -0.41
CA TYR A 62 11.08 17.97 0.57
C TYR A 62 12.44 18.33 -0.02
N TYR A 63 13.06 17.42 -0.80
CA TYR A 63 14.36 17.70 -1.39
C TYR A 63 14.30 18.79 -2.46
N LEU A 64 13.31 18.73 -3.35
CA LEU A 64 13.15 19.77 -4.37
C LEU A 64 12.85 21.15 -3.74
N GLN A 65 12.11 21.19 -2.63
CA GLN A 65 11.81 22.45 -1.96
C GLN A 65 13.03 23.07 -1.24
N HIS A 66 13.93 22.25 -0.68
CA HIS A 66 15.05 22.74 0.14
C HIS A 66 16.37 22.86 -0.62
N ARG A 67 16.59 22.01 -1.63
CA ARG A 67 17.85 21.91 -2.39
C ARG A 67 17.66 22.21 -3.86
N GLY A 68 16.42 22.35 -4.31
CA GLY A 68 16.09 22.50 -5.70
C GLY A 68 16.71 23.76 -6.30
N GLU A 69 17.25 23.60 -7.49
CA GLU A 69 17.71 24.71 -8.31
C GLU A 69 16.81 24.87 -9.52
N VAL A 70 16.46 26.12 -9.82
CA VAL A 70 15.61 26.44 -10.96
C VAL A 70 16.46 26.79 -12.17
N VAL A 71 16.17 26.16 -13.30
CA VAL A 71 16.82 26.39 -14.60
C VAL A 71 15.80 26.35 -15.73
N PRO A 72 16.04 27.09 -16.83
CA PRO A 72 15.21 26.98 -18.02
C PRO A 72 15.45 25.64 -18.72
N ALA A 73 14.37 24.96 -19.09
CA ALA A 73 14.37 23.72 -19.84
C ALA A 73 13.62 23.88 -21.16
N THR A 74 14.11 23.27 -22.22
CA THR A 74 13.40 23.18 -23.50
C THR A 74 12.53 21.92 -23.54
N VAL A 75 11.26 22.08 -23.88
CA VAL A 75 10.34 20.95 -24.06
C VAL A 75 10.63 20.27 -25.40
N LEU A 76 11.10 19.02 -25.36
CA LEU A 76 11.43 18.25 -26.56
C LEU A 76 10.21 17.56 -27.15
N HIS A 77 9.37 16.99 -26.27
CA HIS A 77 8.23 16.19 -26.67
C HIS A 77 7.12 16.29 -25.61
N LYS A 78 5.86 16.14 -26.03
CA LYS A 78 4.68 16.12 -25.15
C LYS A 78 3.77 14.97 -25.58
N THR A 79 3.55 14.03 -24.67
CA THR A 79 2.53 13.00 -24.82
C THR A 79 1.21 13.51 -24.26
N ASN A 80 0.17 13.55 -25.10
CA ASN A 80 -1.18 13.92 -24.69
C ASN A 80 -1.99 12.70 -24.26
N GLY A 81 -2.99 12.88 -23.39
CA GLY A 81 -3.94 11.84 -23.00
C GLY A 81 -4.19 11.79 -21.50
N LYS A 82 -4.61 10.63 -20.99
CA LYS A 82 -4.94 10.45 -19.56
C LYS A 82 -3.72 10.61 -18.63
N ASN A 83 -2.53 10.33 -19.15
CA ASN A 83 -1.26 10.42 -18.44
C ASN A 83 -0.34 11.34 -19.25
N GLU A 84 -0.63 12.64 -19.24
CA GLU A 84 0.22 13.59 -19.94
C GLU A 84 1.64 13.58 -19.37
N ARG A 85 2.63 13.64 -20.26
CA ARG A 85 4.05 13.60 -19.93
C ARG A 85 4.79 14.51 -20.90
N ILE A 86 5.78 15.22 -20.40
CA ILE A 86 6.73 15.97 -21.23
C ILE A 86 8.12 15.37 -21.08
N ASP A 87 8.88 15.42 -22.17
CA ASP A 87 10.31 15.19 -22.17
C ASP A 87 10.99 16.55 -22.32
N VAL A 88 11.96 16.85 -21.46
CA VAL A 88 12.61 18.16 -21.39
C VAL A 88 14.12 18.01 -21.41
N ARG A 89 14.80 19.02 -21.95
CA ARG A 89 16.25 19.14 -21.91
C ARG A 89 16.63 20.40 -21.16
N TYR A 90 17.55 20.29 -20.22
CA TYR A 90 18.09 21.46 -19.53
C TYR A 90 19.57 21.26 -19.20
N THR A 91 20.23 22.35 -18.81
CA THR A 91 21.63 22.33 -18.39
C THR A 91 21.69 22.70 -16.91
N THR A 92 22.25 21.81 -16.10
CA THR A 92 22.48 22.05 -14.66
C THR A 92 23.45 23.22 -14.48
N LYS A 93 23.48 23.82 -13.30
CA LYS A 93 24.48 24.87 -13.00
C LYS A 93 25.92 24.35 -13.03
N ALA A 94 26.12 23.03 -12.93
CA ALA A 94 27.43 22.40 -13.12
C ALA A 94 27.82 22.24 -14.59
N GLY A 95 26.94 22.61 -15.53
CA GLY A 95 27.17 22.49 -16.98
C GLY A 95 26.82 21.13 -17.57
N GLU A 96 26.17 20.25 -16.82
CA GLU A 96 25.71 18.94 -17.31
C GLU A 96 24.37 19.09 -18.04
N THR A 97 24.25 18.48 -19.22
CA THR A 97 22.99 18.46 -19.97
C THR A 97 22.20 17.21 -19.60
N ILE A 98 20.97 17.42 -19.11
CA ILE A 98 20.04 16.36 -18.72
C ILE A 98 18.88 16.35 -19.70
N GLU A 99 18.50 15.15 -20.12
CA GLU A 99 17.25 14.86 -20.81
C GLU A 99 16.46 13.88 -19.95
N ASP A 100 15.32 14.33 -19.45
CA ASP A 100 14.45 13.48 -18.65
C ASP A 100 13.01 13.94 -18.84
N SER A 101 12.10 13.29 -18.14
CA SER A 101 10.68 13.40 -18.38
C SER A 101 9.90 13.53 -17.09
N THR A 102 8.78 14.23 -17.18
CA THR A 102 7.94 14.46 -16.00
C THR A 102 6.46 14.52 -16.35
N THR A 103 5.64 14.08 -15.40
CA THR A 103 4.19 14.27 -15.40
C THR A 103 3.77 15.45 -14.53
N ASN A 104 4.74 16.10 -13.86
CA ASN A 104 4.51 17.16 -12.89
C ASN A 104 4.73 18.52 -13.56
N PHE A 105 3.75 18.94 -14.36
CA PHE A 105 3.71 20.23 -15.07
C PHE A 105 2.26 20.67 -15.28
N VAL A 106 2.00 21.98 -15.38
CA VAL A 106 0.64 22.50 -15.62
C VAL A 106 0.40 22.70 -17.11
N ASP A 107 1.28 23.44 -17.77
CA ASP A 107 1.23 23.61 -19.22
C ASP A 107 2.63 23.62 -19.85
N ALA A 108 2.70 23.13 -21.08
CA ALA A 108 3.94 23.02 -21.83
C ALA A 108 3.64 22.98 -23.33
N THR A 109 4.45 23.71 -24.09
CA THR A 109 4.44 23.72 -25.56
C THR A 109 5.76 23.12 -26.07
N VAL A 110 5.67 22.17 -27.00
CA VAL A 110 6.86 21.56 -27.63
C VAL A 110 7.70 22.63 -28.33
N GLY A 111 9.01 22.62 -28.10
CA GLY A 111 9.96 23.65 -28.54
C GLY A 111 9.96 24.91 -27.67
N GLY A 112 9.01 25.04 -26.75
CA GLY A 112 8.95 26.12 -25.76
C GLY A 112 9.96 25.93 -24.63
N THR A 113 10.10 26.98 -23.82
CA THR A 113 10.90 26.95 -22.59
C THR A 113 9.98 26.94 -21.38
N ILE A 114 10.29 26.10 -20.40
CA ILE A 114 9.64 26.09 -19.09
C ILE A 114 10.71 26.16 -18.00
N ASP A 115 10.37 26.67 -16.82
CA ASP A 115 11.26 26.60 -15.67
C ASP A 115 11.08 25.25 -14.97
N VAL A 116 12.19 24.54 -14.77
CA VAL A 116 12.22 23.29 -14.01
C VAL A 116 13.04 23.49 -12.75
N VAL A 117 12.56 22.88 -11.66
CA VAL A 117 13.35 22.69 -10.45
C VAL A 117 13.94 21.28 -10.49
N TYR A 118 15.24 21.16 -10.25
CA TYR A 118 15.93 19.87 -10.13
C TYR A 118 16.72 19.78 -8.82
N ASP A 119 16.96 18.57 -8.32
CA ASP A 119 17.89 18.35 -7.19
C ASP A 119 19.34 18.27 -7.71
N PRO A 120 20.25 19.16 -7.29
CA PRO A 120 21.65 19.12 -7.72
C PRO A 120 22.40 17.83 -7.39
N GLN A 121 21.95 17.07 -6.39
CA GLN A 121 22.55 15.79 -6.02
C GLN A 121 22.00 14.61 -6.85
N GLU A 122 20.82 14.79 -7.44
CA GLU A 122 20.15 13.79 -8.27
C GLU A 122 19.37 14.51 -9.39
N PRO A 123 20.05 14.98 -10.47
CA PRO A 123 19.41 15.85 -11.45
C PRO A 123 18.16 15.26 -12.14
N THR A 124 18.07 13.93 -12.24
CA THR A 124 16.86 13.25 -12.76
C THR A 124 15.62 13.48 -11.90
N ARG A 125 15.79 13.84 -10.63
CA ARG A 125 14.70 14.31 -9.76
C ARG A 125 14.37 15.74 -10.13
N MET A 126 13.36 15.92 -10.97
CA MET A 126 12.93 17.23 -11.44
C MET A 126 11.42 17.34 -11.67
N GLN A 127 10.91 18.56 -11.60
CA GLN A 127 9.52 18.90 -11.95
C GLN A 127 9.44 20.33 -12.49
N ALA A 128 8.37 20.65 -13.19
CA ALA A 128 8.13 22.03 -13.60
C ALA A 128 7.75 22.88 -12.37
N THR A 129 8.19 24.15 -12.36
CA THR A 129 7.94 25.04 -11.21
C THR A 129 6.47 25.42 -11.06
N ASP A 130 5.71 25.38 -12.16
CA ASP A 130 4.28 25.70 -12.22
C ASP A 130 3.40 24.61 -11.57
N TRP A 131 3.88 23.36 -11.48
CA TRP A 131 3.18 22.26 -10.81
C TRP A 131 3.01 22.49 -9.31
N GLY A 132 3.96 23.21 -8.69
CA GLY A 132 3.98 23.49 -7.26
C GLY A 132 4.57 22.37 -6.39
N TYR A 133 4.86 22.71 -5.13
CA TYR A 133 5.40 21.80 -4.11
C TYR A 133 4.32 21.37 -3.12
N ASP A 134 3.15 20.99 -3.61
CA ASP A 134 2.07 20.65 -2.70
C ASP A 134 2.36 19.31 -1.99
N TYR A 135 2.11 19.27 -0.68
CA TYR A 135 2.12 18.04 0.09
C TYR A 135 0.73 17.40 0.10
N VAL A 136 -0.17 17.81 -0.80
CA VAL A 136 -1.56 17.34 -0.82
C VAL A 136 -1.59 15.87 -1.20
N LEU A 137 -0.93 15.50 -2.30
CA LEU A 137 -0.88 14.10 -2.73
C LEU A 137 -0.18 13.19 -1.70
N PRO A 138 1.04 13.52 -1.20
CA PRO A 138 1.65 12.76 -0.10
C PRO A 138 0.75 12.66 1.14
N GLY A 139 0.09 13.75 1.51
CA GLY A 139 -0.81 13.82 2.66
C GLY A 139 -2.05 12.93 2.51
N LEU A 140 -2.68 12.93 1.32
CA LEU A 140 -3.83 12.08 1.02
C LEU A 140 -3.46 10.59 1.04
N VAL A 141 -2.33 10.22 0.41
CA VAL A 141 -1.81 8.86 0.42
C VAL A 141 -1.48 8.42 1.86
N GLY A 142 -0.86 9.31 2.64
CA GLY A 142 -0.57 9.07 4.06
C GLY A 142 -1.83 8.85 4.89
N ALA A 143 -2.83 9.72 4.75
CA ALA A 143 -4.11 9.59 5.44
C ALA A 143 -4.85 8.29 5.07
N PHE A 144 -4.82 7.91 3.79
CA PHE A 144 -5.35 6.64 3.32
C PHE A 144 -4.66 5.45 3.99
N GLY A 145 -3.32 5.45 4.06
CA GLY A 145 -2.54 4.42 4.74
C GLY A 145 -2.89 4.31 6.23
N ILE A 146 -3.01 5.44 6.93
CA ILE A 146 -3.43 5.49 8.35
C ILE A 146 -4.84 4.90 8.52
N GLY A 147 -5.77 5.22 7.63
CA GLY A 147 -7.13 4.67 7.66
C GLY A 147 -7.15 3.14 7.57
N PHE A 148 -6.35 2.56 6.68
CA PHE A 148 -6.20 1.11 6.54
C PHE A 148 -5.61 0.47 7.80
N LEU A 149 -4.58 1.09 8.38
CA LEU A 149 -3.97 0.62 9.62
C LEU A 149 -4.90 0.72 10.83
N ALA A 150 -5.76 1.73 10.89
CA ALA A 150 -6.75 1.88 11.96
C ALA A 150 -7.91 0.87 11.81
N TYR A 151 -8.32 0.57 10.58
CA TYR A 151 -9.45 -0.32 10.31
C TYR A 151 -9.12 -1.80 10.54
N GLY A 152 -7.92 -2.25 10.17
CA GLY A 152 -7.48 -3.65 10.32
C GLY A 152 -7.70 -4.22 11.74
N PRO A 153 -7.17 -3.59 12.81
CA PRO A 153 -7.35 -4.03 14.20
C PRO A 153 -8.81 -4.02 14.68
N SER A 154 -9.65 -3.12 14.16
CA SER A 154 -11.06 -3.00 14.58
C SER A 154 -11.91 -4.22 14.16
N ARG A 155 -11.53 -4.90 13.07
CA ARG A 155 -12.17 -6.14 12.60
C ARG A 155 -11.81 -7.35 13.47
N PHE A 156 -10.61 -7.39 14.04
CA PHE A 156 -10.23 -8.45 14.98
C PHE A 156 -11.02 -8.37 16.29
N ARG A 157 -11.34 -7.16 16.76
CA ARG A 157 -12.00 -6.94 18.05
C ARG A 157 -13.47 -7.33 18.05
N THR A 158 -14.16 -7.16 16.93
CA THR A 158 -15.60 -7.42 16.82
C THR A 158 -15.94 -8.91 16.67
N ARG A 159 -15.03 -9.75 16.16
CA ARG A 159 -15.23 -11.21 16.06
C ARG A 159 -15.04 -11.96 17.38
N GLY A 160 -14.27 -11.42 18.34
CA GLY A 160 -13.96 -12.09 19.60
C GLY A 160 -14.99 -11.94 20.73
N TRP A 161 -16.03 -11.12 20.55
CA TRP A 161 -17.04 -10.85 21.60
C TRP A 161 -18.37 -11.61 21.42
N TYR A 162 -18.56 -12.31 20.30
CA TYR A 162 -19.79 -13.05 19.98
C TYR A 162 -19.61 -14.59 19.92
N SER A 163 -18.47 -15.10 20.38
CA SER A 163 -18.14 -16.53 20.42
C SER A 163 -17.70 -16.94 21.81
#